data_AF-A0A7C5ALS8-F1
#
_entry.id   AF-A0A7C5ALS8-F1
#
_cell.length_a   1.000
_cell.length_b   1.000
_cell.length_c   1.000
_cell.angle_alpha   90.00
_cell.angle_beta   90.00
_cell.angle_gamma   90.00
#
_symmetry.space_group_name_H-M   'P 1'
#
loop_
_entity.id
_entity.type
_entity.pdbx_description
1 polymer ?
#
loop_
_entity_poly.entity_id
_entity_poly.type
_entity_poly.pdbx_seq_one_letter_code
_entity_poly.pdbx_strand_id
1 'polypeptide(L)'
;MRGLFNKVRNQVTRQRYVVSTIRKGENLFETAVFAATILYIPKSLSKPEITVETHTKDEAWEVHYQLTARLLKEYPPRLFQEFSP
;
A
#
# COMPACT_ATOMS: atom_id res chain seq x y z
N MET A 1 -11.70 -15.31 -3.97
CA MET A 1 -10.41 -14.61 -3.84
C MET A 1 -10.57 -13.47 -2.83
N ARG A 2 -9.82 -13.47 -1.71
CA ARG A 2 -9.83 -12.33 -0.77
C ARG A 2 -8.45 -11.67 -0.86
N GLY A 3 -8.37 -10.56 -1.59
CA GLY A 3 -7.25 -9.63 -1.45
C GLY A 3 -7.35 -8.86 -0.13
N LEU A 4 -6.30 -8.15 0.25
CA LEU A 4 -6.30 -7.28 1.43
C LEU A 4 -6.53 -5.84 0.99
N PHE A 5 -7.26 -5.09 1.81
CA PHE A 5 -7.56 -3.68 1.55
C PHE A 5 -7.64 -2.92 2.86
N ASN A 6 -6.74 -1.95 3.04
CA ASN A 6 -6.69 -1.10 4.22
C ASN A 6 -6.79 0.38 3.84
N LYS A 7 -7.62 1.09 4.61
CA LYS A 7 -7.73 2.56 4.57
C LYS A 7 -6.86 3.13 5.67
N VAL A 8 -5.90 3.99 5.32
CA VAL A 8 -4.95 4.56 6.28
C VAL A 8 -5.06 6.06 6.24
N ARG A 9 -5.24 6.68 7.41
CA ARG A 9 -5.05 8.12 7.58
C ARG A 9 -3.75 8.34 8.33
N ASN A 10 -2.75 8.86 7.65
CA ASN A 10 -1.44 9.14 8.24
C ASN A 10 -1.58 10.15 9.39
N GLN A 11 -0.97 9.86 10.54
CA GLN A 11 -1.12 10.68 11.74
C GLN A 11 -0.31 11.98 11.66
N VAL A 12 0.82 11.97 10.95
CA VAL A 12 1.75 13.10 10.82
C VAL A 12 1.22 14.15 9.83
N THR A 13 0.86 13.72 8.63
CA THR A 13 0.48 14.58 7.49
C THR A 13 -1.03 14.73 7.32
N ARG A 14 -1.83 13.91 8.03
CA ARG A 14 -3.29 13.78 7.87
C ARG A 14 -3.76 13.35 6.48
N GLN A 15 -2.83 13.03 5.57
CA GLN A 15 -3.12 12.50 4.25
C GLN A 15 -3.74 11.10 4.37
N ARG A 16 -4.54 10.73 3.37
CA ARG A 16 -5.23 9.43 3.32
C ARG A 16 -4.62 8.59 2.22
N TYR A 17 -4.54 7.30 2.51
CA TYR A 17 -3.96 6.29 1.66
C TYR A 17 -4.85 5.07 1.63
N VAL A 18 -4.77 4.35 0.53
CA VAL A 18 -5.34 3.01 0.36
C VAL A 18 -4.19 2.07 0.10
N VAL A 19 -4.11 1.00 0.89
CA VAL A 19 -3.17 -0.12 0.68
C VAL A 19 -3.98 -1.30 0.18
N SER A 20 -3.60 -1.86 -0.96
CA SER A 20 -4.32 -2.96 -1.60
C SER A 20 -3.34 -4.06 -1.99
N THR A 21 -3.64 -5.30 -1.60
CA THR A 21 -2.87 -6.48 -2.01
C THR A 21 -3.75 -7.40 -2.83
N ILE A 22 -3.31 -7.68 -4.06
CA ILE A 22 -4.00 -8.55 -5.01
C ILE A 22 -3.11 -9.72 -5.41
N ARG A 23 -3.72 -10.86 -5.74
CA ARG A 23 -3.03 -11.99 -6.36
C ARG A 23 -3.08 -11.80 -7.88
N LYS A 24 -1.92 -11.66 -8.52
CA LYS A 24 -1.77 -11.50 -9.98
C LYS A 24 -1.58 -12.83 -10.70
N GLY A 25 -1.05 -13.85 -10.02
CA GLY A 25 -0.76 -15.16 -10.61
C GLY A 25 -0.72 -16.28 -9.58
N GLU A 26 -0.25 -17.45 -9.98
CA GLU A 26 -0.19 -18.62 -9.09
C GLU A 26 0.68 -18.34 -7.84
N ASN A 27 1.85 -17.75 -8.03
CA ASN A 27 2.78 -17.37 -6.97
C ASN A 27 3.26 -15.93 -7.16
N LEU A 28 2.32 -15.03 -7.46
CA LEU A 28 2.61 -13.60 -7.63
C LEU A 28 1.51 -12.78 -6.97
N PHE A 29 1.94 -11.95 -6.02
CA PHE A 29 1.10 -11.01 -5.30
C PHE A 29 1.68 -9.62 -5.47
N GLU A 30 0.80 -8.63 -5.57
CA GLU A 30 1.19 -7.23 -5.69
C GLU A 30 0.51 -6.45 -4.57
N THR A 31 1.31 -5.73 -3.79
CA THR A 31 0.84 -4.75 -2.82
C THR A 31 1.10 -3.35 -3.36
N ALA A 32 0.04 -2.57 -3.51
CA ALA A 32 0.11 -1.21 -4.00
C ALA A 32 -0.44 -0.21 -2.97
N VAL A 33 0.19 0.96 -2.88
CA VAL A 33 -0.26 2.09 -2.06
C VAL A 33 -0.69 3.23 -2.96
N PHE A 34 -1.88 3.78 -2.71
CA PHE A 34 -2.40 4.91 -3.45
C PHE A 34 -2.70 6.08 -2.51
N ALA A 35 -2.23 7.28 -2.86
CA ALA A 35 -2.76 8.49 -2.26
C ALA A 35 -4.26 8.62 -2.57
N ALA A 36 -5.05 8.95 -1.56
CA ALA A 36 -6.51 8.95 -1.65
C ALA A 36 -7.11 10.31 -1.28
N THR A 37 -8.35 10.51 -1.72
CA THR A 37 -9.17 11.66 -1.33
C THR A 37 -9.69 11.51 0.11
N ILE A 38 -10.45 12.50 0.58
CA ILE A 38 -11.11 12.48 1.90
C ILE A 38 -12.03 11.26 2.11
N LEU A 39 -12.60 10.72 1.01
CA LEU A 39 -13.48 9.54 1.01
C LEU A 39 -12.76 8.22 0.78
N TYR A 40 -11.42 8.20 0.82
CA TYR A 40 -10.58 7.04 0.50
C TYR A 40 -10.76 6.50 -0.93
N ILE A 41 -11.01 7.40 -1.88
CA ILE A 41 -10.98 7.09 -3.31
C ILE A 41 -9.55 7.37 -3.80
N PRO A 42 -8.84 6.42 -4.42
CA PRO A 42 -7.53 6.65 -5.00
C PRO A 42 -7.56 7.84 -5.97
N LYS A 43 -6.57 8.74 -5.87
CA LYS A 43 -6.45 9.89 -6.78
C LYS A 43 -6.12 9.46 -8.22
N SER A 44 -5.41 8.35 -8.36
CA SER A 44 -5.12 7.69 -9.63
C SER A 44 -4.98 6.20 -9.38
N LEU A 45 -5.62 5.37 -10.20
CA LEU A 45 -5.43 3.91 -10.15
C LEU A 45 -4.21 3.45 -10.95
N SER A 46 -3.72 4.27 -11.89
CA SER A 46 -2.57 3.95 -12.74
C SER A 46 -1.23 4.46 -12.20
N LYS A 47 -1.25 5.23 -11.10
CA LYS A 47 -0.05 5.82 -10.49
C LYS A 47 -0.03 5.53 -8.98
N PRO A 48 0.32 4.29 -8.58
CA PRO A 48 0.58 4.00 -7.18
C PRO A 48 1.82 4.76 -6.68
N GLU A 49 1.82 5.11 -5.40
CA GLU A 49 2.97 5.71 -4.70
C GLU A 49 4.03 4.65 -4.35
N ILE A 50 3.58 3.42 -4.10
CA ILE A 50 4.43 2.24 -3.85
C ILE A 50 3.81 1.06 -4.58
N THR A 51 4.65 0.23 -5.21
CA THR A 51 4.28 -1.10 -5.68
C THR A 51 5.35 -2.09 -5.22
N VAL A 52 4.92 -3.18 -4.57
CA VAL A 52 5.80 -4.26 -4.12
C VAL A 52 5.23 -5.58 -4.60
N GLU A 53 6.03 -6.34 -5.33
CA GLU A 53 5.70 -7.70 -5.74
C GLU A 53 6.30 -8.71 -4.76
N THR A 54 5.54 -9.75 -4.43
CA THR A 54 5.99 -10.87 -3.60
C THR A 54 5.56 -12.19 -4.22
N HIS A 55 6.25 -13.28 -3.85
CA HIS A 55 6.05 -14.58 -4.49
C HIS A 55 5.30 -15.59 -3.61
N THR A 56 5.18 -15.30 -2.32
CA THR A 56 4.37 -16.10 -1.40
C THR A 56 3.19 -15.30 -0.87
N LYS A 57 2.15 -16.03 -0.41
CA LYS A 57 1.06 -15.42 0.35
C LYS A 57 1.66 -14.63 1.51
N ASP A 58 2.40 -15.30 2.37
CA ASP A 58 2.75 -14.81 3.70
C ASP A 58 3.60 -13.54 3.63
N GLU A 59 4.54 -13.47 2.68
CA GLU A 59 5.28 -12.24 2.36
C GLU A 59 4.33 -11.10 1.96
N ALA A 60 3.30 -11.38 1.14
CA ALA A 60 2.34 -10.38 0.72
C ALA A 60 1.53 -9.82 1.91
N TRP A 61 1.11 -10.68 2.85
CA TRP A 61 0.43 -10.24 4.08
C TRP A 61 1.37 -9.40 4.94
N GLU A 62 2.60 -9.86 5.13
CA GLU A 62 3.59 -9.16 5.93
C GLU A 62 3.86 -7.76 5.36
N VAL A 63 4.17 -7.66 4.07
CA VAL A 63 4.38 -6.38 3.37
C VAL A 63 3.15 -5.48 3.51
N HIS A 64 1.94 -6.01 3.35
CA HIS A 64 0.71 -5.25 3.49
C HIS A 64 0.57 -4.62 4.89
N TYR A 65 0.78 -5.42 5.94
CA TYR A 65 0.65 -4.94 7.31
C TYR A 65 1.79 -4.00 7.70
N GLN A 66 3.02 -4.29 7.27
CA GLN A 66 4.16 -3.39 7.47
C GLN A 66 3.91 -2.03 6.80
N LEU A 67 3.57 -2.00 5.51
CA LEU A 67 3.25 -0.75 4.81
C LEU A 67 2.10 0.01 5.48
N THR A 68 1.04 -0.68 5.88
CA THR A 68 -0.08 -0.07 6.62
C THR A 68 0.39 0.59 7.92
N ALA A 69 1.19 -0.11 8.73
CA ALA A 69 1.68 0.38 10.02
C ALA A 69 2.64 1.56 9.85
N ARG A 70 3.56 1.48 8.88
CA ARG A 70 4.51 2.55 8.55
C ARG A 70 3.78 3.78 8.01
N LEU A 71 2.85 3.61 7.06
CA LEU A 71 2.01 4.71 6.54
C LEU A 71 1.14 5.37 7.60
N LEU A 72 0.82 4.69 8.70
CA LEU A 72 0.07 5.31 9.79
C LEU A 72 0.94 6.32 10.56
N LYS A 73 2.22 5.99 10.79
CA LYS A 73 3.08 6.67 11.78
C LYS A 73 4.23 7.48 11.18
N GLU A 74 4.75 7.10 10.02
CA GLU A 74 5.95 7.69 9.43
C GLU A 74 5.62 8.83 8.46
N TYR A 75 6.63 9.61 8.08
CA TYR A 75 6.50 10.63 7.05
C TYR A 75 6.47 9.97 5.65
N PRO A 76 5.34 10.02 4.91
CA PRO A 76 5.16 9.20 3.69
C PRO A 76 6.21 9.42 2.59
N PRO A 77 6.68 10.65 2.29
CA PRO A 77 7.70 10.84 1.27
C PRO A 77 9.00 10.08 1.53
N ARG A 78 9.41 9.92 2.80
CA ARG A 78 10.58 9.11 3.16
C ARG A 78 10.33 7.64 2.88
N LEU A 79 9.15 7.15 3.26
CA LEU A 79 8.74 5.79 2.95
C LEU A 79 8.72 5.55 1.43
N PHE A 80 8.18 6.47 0.63
CA PHE A 80 8.13 6.32 -0.83
C PHE A 80 9.51 6.26 -1.48
N GLN A 81 10.49 7.01 -0.95
CA GLN A 81 11.88 6.94 -1.43
C GLN A 81 12.52 5.58 -1.18
N GLU A 82 12.23 4.91 -0.05
CA GLU A 82 12.77 3.58 0.26
C GLU A 82 12.26 2.49 -0.68
N PHE A 83 11.08 2.69 -1.27
CA PHE A 83 10.43 1.74 -2.19
C PHE A 83 10.46 2.22 -3.65
N SER A 84 11.12 3.35 -3.93
CA SER A 84 11.40 3.76 -5.30
C SER A 84 12.57 2.93 -5.82
N PRO A 85 12.47 2.35 -7.03
CA PRO A 85 13.62 1.74 -7.70
C PRO A 85 14.71 2.77 -8.02
#